data_AF-A0A945M2H1-F1
#
_entry.id   AF-A0A945M2H1-F1
#
_cell.length_a   1.000
_cell.length_b   1.000
_cell.length_c   1.000
_cell.angle_alpha   90.00
_cell.angle_beta   90.00
_cell.angle_gamma   90.00
#
_symmetry.space_group_name_H-M   'P 1'
#
loop_
_entity.id
_entity.type
_entity.pdbx_description
1 polymer ?
#
loop_
_entity_poly.entity_id
_entity_poly.type
_entity_poly.pdbx_seq_one_letter_code
_entity_poly.pdbx_strand_id
1 'polypeptide(L)'
;MKQNKIAMIYDFDGTLTPKTMQEYTLLPKLGLSPKSFWDSINEESKRTGGETMMVFMRHLLDKAKEKNIKISKNEFFKMGKDIRYYQGVSEWFNNINKYIKSLSGNDIQIYHYIISAGHMEILDGVSIKKYIRKVFASEYFYNKNKHAVFPKVVVTDTTKTQYLFRINKGKEKLSESINTHMPEDKRPIPFDNMVYIGDGLTDVPSMALIKKEGGHSIAVYQKKLKEQVSICKELSQAKRVDFIAEADYRKNSDLYKKTCLLLNYVVSKIQYDLELKKSK
;
A
#
# COMPACT_ATOMS: atom_id res chain seq x y z
N MET A 1 -14.40 -13.83 -19.27
CA MET A 1 -14.74 -13.15 -17.99
C MET A 1 -14.85 -11.65 -18.26
N LYS A 2 -15.79 -10.92 -17.63
CA LYS A 2 -15.89 -9.46 -17.77
C LYS A 2 -14.75 -8.82 -16.96
N GLN A 3 -13.85 -8.07 -17.62
CA GLN A 3 -12.70 -7.40 -17.00
C GLN A 3 -13.04 -5.93 -16.71
N ASN A 4 -14.06 -5.73 -15.89
CA ASN A 4 -14.65 -4.43 -15.57
C ASN A 4 -14.30 -3.94 -14.16
N LYS A 5 -13.11 -4.29 -13.68
CA LYS A 5 -12.66 -4.02 -12.32
C LYS A 5 -11.41 -3.15 -12.36
N ILE A 6 -11.40 -2.10 -11.55
CA ILE A 6 -10.27 -1.21 -11.31
C ILE A 6 -9.71 -1.50 -9.91
N ALA A 7 -8.39 -1.60 -9.79
CA ALA A 7 -7.72 -1.64 -8.50
C ALA A 7 -7.01 -0.30 -8.23
N MET A 8 -7.49 0.41 -7.22
CA MET A 8 -6.72 1.47 -6.57
C MET A 8 -5.84 0.85 -5.50
N ILE A 9 -4.53 1.02 -5.61
CA ILE A 9 -3.55 0.37 -4.75
C ILE A 9 -2.75 1.46 -4.06
N TYR A 10 -2.67 1.39 -2.73
CA TYR A 10 -1.99 2.38 -1.92
C TYR A 10 -0.87 1.70 -1.13
N ASP A 11 0.29 2.33 -1.10
CA ASP A 11 1.14 2.19 0.08
C ASP A 11 0.51 2.94 1.28
N PHE A 12 1.07 2.78 2.48
CA PHE A 12 0.52 3.36 3.70
C PHE A 12 1.40 4.48 4.29
N ASP A 13 2.59 4.13 4.74
CA ASP A 13 3.49 5.04 5.46
C ASP A 13 4.16 6.01 4.48
N GLY A 14 4.03 7.32 4.70
CA GLY A 14 4.49 8.34 3.74
C GLY A 14 3.50 8.60 2.61
N THR A 15 2.54 7.68 2.39
CA THR A 15 1.52 7.73 1.34
C THR A 15 0.16 8.20 1.84
N LEU A 16 -0.49 7.43 2.72
CA LEU A 16 -1.77 7.77 3.35
C LEU A 16 -1.57 8.46 4.72
N THR A 17 -0.42 8.25 5.33
CA THR A 17 -0.01 8.86 6.60
C THR A 17 1.29 9.66 6.44
N PRO A 18 1.51 10.73 7.21
CA PRO A 18 2.71 11.56 7.09
C PRO A 18 3.97 10.99 7.78
N LYS A 19 3.85 9.95 8.61
CA LYS A 19 5.01 9.25 9.17
C LYS A 19 4.71 7.76 9.28
N THR A 20 5.73 7.01 9.65
CA THR A 20 5.64 5.57 9.90
C THR A 20 4.70 5.27 11.07
N MET A 21 3.84 4.26 10.92
CA MET A 21 2.85 3.89 11.94
C MET A 21 3.46 3.59 13.31
N GLN A 22 4.70 3.09 13.36
CA GLN A 22 5.39 2.67 14.57
C GLN A 22 5.94 3.85 15.38
N GLU A 23 6.30 4.95 14.71
CA GLU A 23 6.71 6.19 15.38
C GLU A 23 5.59 6.81 16.23
N TYR A 24 4.34 6.67 15.80
CA TYR A 24 3.19 7.19 16.54
C TYR A 24 2.73 6.31 17.69
N THR A 25 3.06 5.02 17.65
CA THR A 25 2.34 4.01 18.43
C THR A 25 3.26 3.23 19.34
N LEU A 26 4.11 2.40 18.75
CA LEU A 26 4.88 1.40 19.47
C LEU A 26 6.16 1.96 20.07
N LEU A 27 6.91 2.78 19.32
CA LEU A 27 8.19 3.33 19.80
C LEU A 27 8.03 4.23 21.04
N PRO A 28 7.03 5.12 21.13
CA PRO A 28 6.80 5.90 22.35
C PRO A 28 6.45 5.03 23.56
N LYS A 29 5.63 3.98 23.38
CA LYS A 29 5.29 3.03 24.46
C LYS A 29 6.49 2.21 24.91
N LEU A 30 7.38 1.88 23.97
CA LEU A 30 8.66 1.26 24.26
C LEU A 30 9.69 2.28 24.77
N GLY A 31 9.37 3.57 24.94
CA GLY A 31 10.31 4.60 25.36
C GLY A 31 11.58 4.64 24.49
N LEU A 32 11.44 4.39 23.19
CA LEU A 32 12.53 4.35 22.21
C LEU A 32 12.52 5.63 21.38
N SER A 33 13.69 6.21 21.15
CA SER A 33 13.86 7.25 20.14
C SER A 33 13.81 6.61 18.75
N PRO A 34 13.00 7.14 17.80
CA PRO A 34 12.94 6.61 16.45
C PRO A 34 14.30 6.54 15.78
N LYS A 35 15.11 7.59 15.89
CA LYS A 35 16.42 7.65 15.25
C LYS A 35 17.34 6.54 15.76
N SER A 36 17.53 6.44 17.08
CA SER A 36 18.44 5.44 17.65
C SER A 36 17.98 4.01 17.35
N PHE A 37 16.67 3.79 17.28
CA PHE A 37 16.11 2.49 16.97
C PHE A 37 16.35 2.09 15.51
N TRP A 38 16.11 2.99 14.56
CA TRP A 38 16.39 2.74 13.15
C TRP A 38 17.90 2.60 12.88
N ASP A 39 18.74 3.37 13.57
CA ASP A 39 20.20 3.26 13.47
C ASP A 39 20.68 1.87 13.91
N SER A 40 20.16 1.32 15.03
CA SER A 40 20.57 -0.02 15.50
C SER A 40 20.13 -1.14 14.55
N ILE A 41 18.94 -1.02 13.95
CA ILE A 41 18.46 -1.97 12.94
C ILE A 41 19.36 -1.94 11.71
N ASN A 42 19.68 -0.74 11.21
CA ASN A 42 20.51 -0.55 10.04
C ASN A 42 21.93 -1.07 10.25
N GLU A 43 22.51 -0.82 11.43
CA GLU A 43 23.83 -1.32 11.80
C GLU A 43 23.86 -2.85 11.83
N GLU A 44 22.88 -3.48 12.50
CA GLU A 44 22.81 -4.94 12.54
C GLU A 44 22.60 -5.55 11.16
N SER A 45 21.69 -4.98 10.36
CA SER A 45 21.39 -5.47 9.01
C SER A 45 22.65 -5.43 8.14
N LYS A 46 23.44 -4.34 8.22
CA LYS A 46 24.74 -4.23 7.53
C LYS A 46 25.77 -5.25 8.04
N ARG A 47 25.87 -5.42 9.36
CA ARG A 47 26.86 -6.31 9.99
C ARG A 47 26.57 -7.79 9.72
N THR A 48 25.30 -8.17 9.64
CA THR A 48 24.87 -9.59 9.56
C THR A 48 24.40 -10.02 8.18
N GLY A 49 24.12 -9.07 7.27
CA GLY A 49 23.43 -9.34 6.02
C GLY A 49 21.94 -9.64 6.19
N GLY A 50 21.37 -9.37 7.37
CA GLY A 50 19.95 -9.56 7.65
C GLY A 50 19.07 -8.61 6.85
N GLU A 51 17.90 -9.09 6.43
CA GLU A 51 16.91 -8.25 5.77
C GLU A 51 16.33 -7.25 6.79
N THR A 52 16.37 -5.96 6.44
CA THR A 52 16.08 -4.84 7.35
C THR A 52 14.71 -4.96 8.02
N MET A 53 13.66 -5.32 7.28
CA MET A 53 12.32 -5.44 7.83
C MET A 53 12.21 -6.63 8.81
N MET A 54 12.88 -7.74 8.51
CA MET A 54 12.94 -8.89 9.41
C MET A 54 13.70 -8.56 10.72
N VAL A 55 14.85 -7.89 10.61
CA VAL A 55 15.63 -7.41 11.78
C VAL A 55 14.79 -6.46 12.62
N PHE A 56 14.13 -5.49 11.98
CA PHE A 56 13.23 -4.54 12.63
C PHE A 56 12.11 -5.25 13.41
N MET A 57 11.41 -6.20 12.79
CA MET A 57 10.32 -6.91 13.45
C MET A 57 10.82 -7.74 14.65
N ARG A 58 11.98 -8.40 14.52
CA ARG A 58 12.60 -9.09 15.65
C ARG A 58 12.96 -8.14 16.78
N HIS A 59 13.60 -7.00 16.47
CA HIS A 59 13.98 -5.98 17.45
C HIS A 59 12.78 -5.47 18.25
N LEU A 60 11.62 -5.29 17.61
CA LEU A 60 10.40 -4.89 18.31
C LEU A 60 9.97 -5.94 19.36
N LEU A 61 10.08 -7.23 19.05
CA LEU A 61 9.77 -8.30 20.01
C LEU A 61 10.76 -8.30 21.17
N ASP A 62 12.06 -8.15 20.89
CA ASP A 62 13.10 -8.14 21.90
C ASP A 62 12.93 -6.95 22.85
N LYS A 63 12.68 -5.75 22.32
CA LYS A 63 12.43 -4.55 23.12
C LYS A 63 11.15 -4.61 23.91
N ALA A 64 10.09 -5.20 23.36
CA ALA A 64 8.87 -5.43 24.11
C ALA A 64 9.10 -6.41 25.27
N LYS A 65 9.88 -7.47 25.05
CA LYS A 65 10.25 -8.43 26.10
C LYS A 65 11.10 -7.77 27.20
N GLU A 66 12.11 -6.98 26.85
CA GLU A 66 12.95 -6.23 27.80
C GLU A 66 12.11 -5.31 28.70
N LYS A 67 11.08 -4.67 28.14
CA LYS A 67 10.21 -3.73 28.85
C LYS A 67 8.96 -4.37 29.46
N ASN A 68 8.85 -5.70 29.41
CA ASN A 68 7.68 -6.46 29.85
C ASN A 68 6.36 -5.95 29.23
N ILE A 69 6.43 -5.48 27.99
CA ILE A 69 5.29 -5.03 27.19
C ILE A 69 4.83 -6.20 26.34
N LYS A 70 3.55 -6.55 26.45
CA LYS A 70 2.94 -7.55 25.59
C LYS A 70 2.72 -6.94 24.20
N ILE A 71 3.10 -7.68 23.16
CA ILE A 71 2.66 -7.42 21.80
C ILE A 71 1.57 -8.44 21.46
N SER A 72 0.32 -8.00 21.53
CA SER A 72 -0.85 -8.78 21.12
C SER A 72 -1.57 -8.15 19.94
N LYS A 73 -2.33 -8.96 19.19
CA LYS A 73 -3.21 -8.48 18.10
C LYS A 73 -4.11 -7.33 18.56
N ASN A 74 -4.67 -7.42 19.77
CA ASN A 74 -5.58 -6.41 20.31
C ASN A 74 -4.87 -5.09 20.63
N GLU A 75 -3.63 -5.14 21.12
CA GLU A 75 -2.85 -3.93 21.40
C GLU A 75 -2.49 -3.21 20.10
N PHE A 76 -2.01 -3.94 19.09
CA PHE A 76 -1.74 -3.38 17.76
C PHE A 76 -3.02 -2.85 17.11
N PHE A 77 -4.13 -3.57 17.21
CA PHE A 77 -5.43 -3.10 16.71
C PHE A 77 -5.85 -1.78 17.36
N LYS A 78 -5.67 -1.64 18.69
CA LYS A 78 -5.98 -0.38 19.38
C LYS A 78 -5.11 0.78 18.90
N MET A 79 -3.82 0.51 18.62
CA MET A 79 -2.90 1.52 18.07
C MET A 79 -3.33 2.06 16.71
N GLY A 80 -4.01 1.25 15.88
CA GLY A 80 -4.55 1.68 14.60
C GLY A 80 -5.54 2.85 14.72
N LYS A 81 -6.20 3.01 15.88
CA LYS A 81 -7.16 4.10 16.12
C LYS A 81 -6.52 5.48 16.25
N ASP A 82 -5.25 5.52 16.66
CA ASP A 82 -4.50 6.76 16.90
C ASP A 82 -3.76 7.25 15.65
N ILE A 83 -3.85 6.50 14.54
CA ILE A 83 -3.19 6.85 13.28
C ILE A 83 -3.78 8.14 12.71
N ARG A 84 -2.88 9.06 12.37
CA ARG A 84 -3.20 10.33 11.71
C ARG A 84 -2.91 10.21 10.22
N TYR A 85 -3.87 10.60 9.40
CA TYR A 85 -3.73 10.60 7.95
C TYR A 85 -3.36 11.98 7.41
N TYR A 86 -2.96 12.02 6.15
CA TYR A 86 -2.97 13.27 5.39
C TYR A 86 -4.39 13.86 5.29
N GLN A 87 -4.46 15.16 5.00
CA GLN A 87 -5.73 15.86 4.85
C GLN A 87 -6.57 15.25 3.72
N GLY A 88 -7.85 14.97 4.01
CA GLY A 88 -8.82 14.45 3.03
C GLY A 88 -8.84 12.93 2.85
N VAL A 89 -7.94 12.16 3.48
CA VAL A 89 -7.89 10.69 3.32
C VAL A 89 -9.18 10.01 3.81
N SER A 90 -9.80 10.51 4.87
CA SER A 90 -11.05 9.95 5.42
C SER A 90 -12.21 9.98 4.41
N GLU A 91 -12.26 11.03 3.58
CA GLU A 91 -13.28 11.25 2.55
C GLU A 91 -12.89 10.68 1.19
N TRP A 92 -11.59 10.50 0.95
CA TRP A 92 -10.98 10.11 -0.33
C TRP A 92 -11.68 8.92 -0.98
N PHE A 93 -11.79 7.80 -0.28
CA PHE A 93 -12.33 6.55 -0.81
C PHE A 93 -13.78 6.72 -1.29
N ASN A 94 -14.60 7.42 -0.51
CA ASN A 94 -15.98 7.72 -0.90
C ASN A 94 -16.03 8.65 -2.11
N ASN A 95 -15.15 9.65 -2.20
CA ASN A 95 -15.10 10.56 -3.33
C ASN A 95 -14.71 9.82 -4.62
N ILE A 96 -13.70 8.95 -4.56
CA ILE A 96 -13.28 8.12 -5.70
C ILE A 96 -14.37 7.14 -6.12
N ASN A 97 -15.02 6.46 -5.16
CA ASN A 97 -16.15 5.55 -5.44
C ASN A 97 -17.32 6.27 -6.12
N LYS A 98 -17.70 7.45 -5.61
CA LYS A 98 -18.76 8.28 -6.22
C LYS A 98 -18.36 8.74 -7.62
N TYR A 99 -17.09 9.08 -7.82
CA TYR A 99 -16.58 9.50 -9.12
C TYR A 99 -16.71 8.38 -10.17
N ILE A 100 -16.23 7.17 -9.87
CA ILE A 100 -16.41 6.01 -10.78
C ILE A 100 -17.87 5.70 -11.04
N LYS A 101 -18.72 5.74 -10.01
CA LYS A 101 -20.16 5.54 -10.15
C LYS A 101 -20.79 6.57 -11.08
N SER A 102 -20.33 7.82 -11.05
CA SER A 102 -20.82 8.86 -11.96
C SER A 102 -20.37 8.67 -13.41
N LEU A 103 -19.19 8.09 -13.64
CA LEU A 103 -18.64 7.86 -14.99
C LEU A 103 -19.21 6.61 -15.67
N SER A 104 -19.55 5.58 -14.89
CA SER A 104 -19.81 4.23 -15.41
C SER A 104 -21.06 3.56 -14.82
N GLY A 105 -21.83 4.26 -13.99
CA GLY A 105 -22.96 3.67 -13.27
C GLY A 105 -22.48 2.52 -12.37
N ASN A 106 -23.03 1.32 -12.61
CA ASN A 106 -22.61 0.09 -11.93
C ASN A 106 -21.83 -0.86 -12.86
N ASP A 107 -21.47 -0.43 -14.07
CA ASP A 107 -20.82 -1.29 -15.06
C ASP A 107 -19.35 -1.58 -14.75
N ILE A 108 -18.68 -0.67 -14.05
CA ILE A 108 -17.29 -0.81 -13.63
C ILE A 108 -17.22 -0.76 -12.11
N GLN A 109 -16.52 -1.72 -11.54
CA GLN A 109 -16.29 -1.82 -10.10
C GLN A 109 -14.90 -1.27 -9.76
N ILE A 110 -14.81 -0.53 -8.66
CA ILE A 110 -13.53 -0.06 -8.12
C ILE A 110 -13.27 -0.71 -6.76
N TYR A 111 -12.04 -1.15 -6.54
CA TYR A 111 -11.60 -1.76 -5.30
C TYR A 111 -10.35 -1.06 -4.78
N HIS A 112 -10.31 -0.80 -3.48
CA HIS A 112 -9.17 -0.19 -2.81
C HIS A 112 -8.35 -1.25 -2.07
N TYR A 113 -7.04 -1.27 -2.30
CA TYR A 113 -6.08 -2.19 -1.71
C TYR A 113 -4.97 -1.43 -0.99
N ILE A 114 -4.48 -1.97 0.12
CA ILE A 114 -3.25 -1.47 0.75
C ILE A 114 -2.18 -2.54 0.63
N ILE A 115 -0.98 -2.15 0.20
CA ILE A 115 0.23 -2.96 0.25
C ILE A 115 1.26 -2.19 1.06
N SER A 116 1.59 -2.67 2.26
CA SER A 116 2.44 -1.93 3.20
C SER A 116 3.50 -2.84 3.82
N ALA A 117 4.69 -2.31 4.08
CA ALA A 117 5.67 -2.98 4.92
C ALA A 117 5.24 -3.02 6.40
N GLY A 118 4.32 -2.14 6.82
CA GLY A 118 3.84 -2.05 8.19
C GLY A 118 3.09 -3.27 8.71
N HIS A 119 2.55 -3.17 9.93
CA HIS A 119 1.92 -4.30 10.63
C HIS A 119 0.43 -4.43 10.28
N MET A 120 0.04 -5.61 9.82
CA MET A 120 -1.34 -5.97 9.49
C MET A 120 -2.31 -5.69 10.65
N GLU A 121 -1.91 -6.00 11.87
CA GLU A 121 -2.76 -5.89 13.04
C GLU A 121 -3.03 -4.44 13.43
N ILE A 122 -2.09 -3.53 13.16
CA ILE A 122 -2.31 -2.08 13.27
C ILE A 122 -3.24 -1.62 12.16
N LEU A 123 -2.97 -2.05 10.92
CA LEU A 123 -3.77 -1.71 9.73
C LEU A 123 -5.20 -2.25 9.79
N ASP A 124 -5.47 -3.30 10.57
CA ASP A 124 -6.84 -3.76 10.82
C ASP A 124 -7.61 -2.81 11.75
N GLY A 125 -6.92 -2.04 12.59
CA GLY A 125 -7.50 -1.08 13.54
C GLY A 125 -7.73 0.32 12.98
N VAL A 126 -7.28 0.61 11.76
CA VAL A 126 -7.37 1.96 11.18
C VAL A 126 -8.79 2.29 10.73
N SER A 127 -9.22 3.54 10.90
CA SER A 127 -10.59 3.98 10.60
C SER A 127 -10.99 3.85 9.13
N ILE A 128 -10.02 3.85 8.20
CA ILE A 128 -10.26 3.69 6.77
C ILE A 128 -10.45 2.22 6.34
N LYS A 129 -10.21 1.24 7.23
CA LYS A 129 -10.25 -0.20 6.92
C LYS A 129 -11.55 -0.62 6.24
N LYS A 130 -12.68 -0.03 6.61
CA LYS A 130 -14.01 -0.29 6.02
C LYS A 130 -14.12 -0.02 4.52
N TYR A 131 -13.22 0.79 3.94
CA TYR A 131 -13.18 1.06 2.50
C TYR A 131 -12.23 0.14 1.74
N ILE A 132 -11.37 -0.58 2.46
CA ILE A 132 -10.28 -1.36 1.88
C ILE A 132 -10.76 -2.79 1.68
N ARG A 133 -10.71 -3.25 0.43
CA ARG A 133 -11.04 -4.64 0.07
C ARG A 133 -10.08 -5.62 0.72
N LYS A 134 -8.78 -5.36 0.58
CA LYS A 134 -7.72 -6.23 1.12
C LYS A 134 -6.49 -5.41 1.48
N VAL A 135 -5.92 -5.76 2.62
CA VAL A 135 -4.61 -5.27 3.07
C VAL A 135 -3.62 -6.43 2.91
N PHE A 136 -2.44 -6.12 2.38
CA PHE A 136 -1.26 -6.97 2.35
C PHE A 136 -0.18 -6.27 3.18
N ALA A 137 0.24 -6.90 4.26
CA ALA A 137 1.12 -6.30 5.25
C ALA A 137 1.89 -7.35 6.03
N SER A 138 2.93 -6.92 6.73
CA SER A 138 3.71 -7.78 7.61
C SER A 138 2.86 -8.23 8.81
N GLU A 139 3.02 -9.47 9.26
CA GLU A 139 2.21 -10.04 10.36
C GLU A 139 3.10 -10.85 11.29
N TYR A 140 2.84 -10.79 12.59
CA TYR A 140 3.45 -11.72 13.55
C TYR A 140 2.69 -13.04 13.62
N PHE A 141 3.40 -14.11 13.97
CA PHE A 141 2.80 -15.32 14.50
C PHE A 141 2.51 -15.13 15.99
N TYR A 142 1.30 -15.52 16.43
CA TYR A 142 0.90 -15.44 17.84
C TYR A 142 0.71 -16.84 18.41
N ASN A 143 1.30 -17.10 19.57
CA ASN A 143 1.13 -18.37 20.27
C ASN A 143 -0.26 -18.50 20.93
N LYS A 144 -0.50 -19.62 21.62
CA LYS A 144 -1.75 -19.91 22.34
C LYS A 144 -2.13 -18.84 23.38
N ASN A 145 -1.14 -18.15 23.94
CA ASN A 145 -1.34 -17.05 24.91
C ASN A 145 -1.59 -15.68 24.24
N LYS A 146 -1.74 -15.66 22.91
CA LYS A 146 -1.91 -14.47 22.08
C LYS A 146 -0.73 -13.49 22.16
N HIS A 147 0.49 -14.02 22.35
CA HIS A 147 1.73 -13.24 22.34
C HIS A 147 2.42 -13.40 20.98
N ALA A 148 2.87 -12.31 20.38
CA ALA A 148 3.70 -12.36 19.18
C ALA A 148 5.03 -13.07 19.48
N VAL A 149 5.46 -13.97 18.59
CA VAL A 149 6.66 -14.82 18.79
C VAL A 149 7.70 -14.62 17.70
N PHE A 150 7.28 -14.54 16.43
CA PHE A 150 8.19 -14.32 15.30
C PHE A 150 7.43 -13.72 14.09
N PRO A 151 8.12 -13.08 13.14
CA PRO A 151 7.50 -12.59 11.90
C PRO A 151 6.96 -13.75 11.05
N LYS A 152 5.64 -13.81 10.85
CA LYS A 152 4.97 -14.83 10.01
C LYS A 152 4.94 -14.43 8.54
N VAL A 153 4.77 -13.13 8.29
CA VAL A 153 4.78 -12.53 6.95
C VAL A 153 5.63 -11.28 7.05
N VAL A 154 6.59 -11.13 6.14
CA VAL A 154 7.43 -9.95 6.03
C VAL A 154 7.19 -9.34 4.66
N VAL A 155 6.74 -8.10 4.64
CA VAL A 155 6.58 -7.31 3.41
C VAL A 155 7.71 -6.29 3.35
N THR A 156 8.57 -6.48 2.37
CA THR A 156 9.64 -5.57 1.95
C THR A 156 9.27 -4.85 0.66
N ASP A 157 9.99 -3.79 0.33
CA ASP A 157 9.88 -3.01 -0.92
C ASP A 157 9.80 -3.89 -2.17
N THR A 158 10.64 -4.94 -2.25
CA THR A 158 10.65 -5.87 -3.38
C THR A 158 9.46 -6.81 -3.35
N THR A 159 9.10 -7.34 -2.18
CA THR A 159 7.94 -8.26 -2.06
C THR A 159 6.60 -7.55 -2.22
N LYS A 160 6.52 -6.21 -2.15
CA LYS A 160 5.29 -5.48 -2.53
C LYS A 160 4.81 -5.88 -3.94
N THR A 161 5.75 -6.14 -4.86
CA THR A 161 5.46 -6.53 -6.24
C THR A 161 4.67 -7.85 -6.38
N GLN A 162 4.91 -8.86 -5.53
CA GLN A 162 4.14 -10.11 -5.61
C GLN A 162 2.65 -9.90 -5.33
N TYR A 163 2.30 -8.92 -4.50
CA TYR A 163 0.92 -8.61 -4.18
C TYR A 163 0.18 -7.96 -5.35
N LEU A 164 0.90 -7.26 -6.24
CA LEU A 164 0.33 -6.78 -7.50
C LEU A 164 -0.08 -7.95 -8.41
N PHE A 165 0.77 -8.96 -8.54
CA PHE A 165 0.42 -10.20 -9.26
C PHE A 165 -0.75 -10.96 -8.62
N ARG A 166 -0.86 -10.93 -7.28
CA ARG A 166 -2.00 -11.52 -6.55
C ARG A 166 -3.30 -10.81 -6.87
N ILE A 167 -3.32 -9.48 -6.83
CA ILE A 167 -4.48 -8.66 -7.23
C ILE A 167 -4.84 -8.94 -8.68
N ASN A 168 -3.83 -8.98 -9.56
CA ASN A 168 -4.00 -9.21 -10.99
C ASN A 168 -4.69 -10.55 -11.28
N LYS A 169 -4.22 -11.63 -10.63
CA LYS A 169 -4.78 -12.99 -10.78
C LYS A 169 -6.00 -13.27 -9.89
N GLY A 170 -6.40 -12.35 -9.02
CA GLY A 170 -7.45 -12.56 -8.02
C GLY A 170 -7.11 -13.59 -6.93
N LYS A 171 -5.82 -13.88 -6.73
CA LYS A 171 -5.29 -14.86 -5.75
C LYS A 171 -4.84 -14.17 -4.48
N GLU A 172 -5.81 -13.59 -3.77
CA GLU A 172 -5.58 -12.70 -2.63
C GLU A 172 -5.20 -13.44 -1.34
N LYS A 173 -5.32 -14.77 -1.26
CA LYS A 173 -4.84 -15.55 -0.11
C LYS A 173 -3.39 -15.97 -0.34
N LEU A 174 -2.54 -15.84 0.68
CA LEU A 174 -1.13 -16.24 0.59
C LEU A 174 -0.93 -17.73 0.27
N SER A 175 -1.87 -18.59 0.72
CA SER A 175 -1.89 -20.02 0.42
C SER A 175 -2.15 -20.34 -1.06
N GLU A 176 -2.67 -19.40 -1.84
CA GLU A 176 -2.87 -19.57 -3.27
C GLU A 176 -1.57 -19.30 -4.02
N SER A 177 -1.14 -20.26 -4.83
CA SER A 177 0.06 -20.13 -5.66
C SER A 177 -0.17 -19.13 -6.80
N ILE A 178 0.69 -18.13 -6.91
CA ILE A 178 0.72 -17.20 -8.05
C ILE A 178 1.64 -17.64 -9.18
N ASN A 179 2.39 -18.73 -9.01
CA ASN A 179 3.40 -19.17 -9.98
C ASN A 179 2.76 -19.82 -11.23
N THR A 180 1.56 -20.37 -11.09
CA THR A 180 0.83 -20.93 -12.24
C THR A 180 0.51 -19.84 -13.26
N HIS A 181 0.76 -20.13 -14.53
CA HIS A 181 0.34 -19.25 -15.62
C HIS A 181 -1.18 -19.01 -15.57
N MET A 182 -1.60 -17.77 -15.87
CA MET A 182 -3.00 -17.39 -16.00
C MET A 182 -3.10 -16.49 -17.25
N PRO A 183 -3.85 -16.93 -18.29
CA PRO A 183 -4.10 -16.13 -19.48
C PRO A 183 -4.66 -14.74 -19.15
N GLU A 184 -4.29 -13.72 -19.93
CA GLU A 184 -4.66 -12.33 -19.66
C GLU A 184 -6.18 -12.12 -19.58
N ASP A 185 -6.96 -12.77 -20.44
CA ASP A 185 -8.43 -12.71 -20.50
C ASP A 185 -9.13 -13.37 -19.29
N LYS A 186 -8.40 -14.19 -18.53
CA LYS A 186 -8.86 -14.85 -17.30
C LYS A 186 -8.47 -14.09 -16.03
N ARG A 187 -7.63 -13.05 -16.15
CA ARG A 187 -7.22 -12.24 -15.00
C ARG A 187 -8.34 -11.27 -14.62
N PRO A 188 -8.86 -11.32 -13.39
CA PRO A 188 -10.00 -10.51 -12.99
C PRO A 188 -9.72 -9.01 -12.97
N ILE A 189 -8.47 -8.61 -12.71
CA ILE A 189 -8.03 -7.21 -12.73
C ILE A 189 -6.74 -7.10 -13.54
N PRO A 190 -6.80 -6.84 -14.85
CA PRO A 190 -5.63 -6.52 -15.68
C PRO A 190 -4.72 -5.44 -15.05
N PHE A 191 -3.42 -5.48 -15.33
CA PHE A 191 -2.47 -4.47 -14.82
C PHE A 191 -2.78 -3.06 -15.33
N ASP A 192 -3.22 -2.94 -16.58
CA ASP A 192 -3.67 -1.68 -17.19
C ASP A 192 -4.96 -1.12 -16.55
N ASN A 193 -5.65 -1.89 -15.71
CA ASN A 193 -6.76 -1.43 -14.89
C ASN A 193 -6.32 -1.04 -13.45
N MET A 194 -5.02 -0.97 -13.18
CA MET A 194 -4.48 -0.63 -11.85
C MET A 194 -3.95 0.79 -11.80
N VAL A 195 -4.22 1.46 -10.67
CA VAL A 195 -3.65 2.76 -10.31
C VAL A 195 -2.96 2.63 -8.96
N TYR A 196 -1.66 2.86 -8.90
CA TYR A 196 -0.85 2.79 -7.69
C TYR A 196 -0.50 4.18 -7.17
N ILE A 197 -0.68 4.40 -5.87
CA ILE A 197 -0.28 5.64 -5.20
C ILE A 197 0.70 5.26 -4.09
N GLY A 198 1.89 5.86 -4.12
CA GLY A 198 2.96 5.56 -3.17
C GLY A 198 3.90 6.75 -2.96
N ASP A 199 4.79 6.67 -1.99
CA ASP A 199 5.62 7.78 -1.53
C ASP A 199 6.87 8.03 -2.38
N GLY A 200 7.15 7.12 -3.31
CA GLY A 200 8.30 7.16 -4.22
C GLY A 200 9.63 6.77 -3.58
N LEU A 201 9.66 6.41 -2.30
CA LEU A 201 10.88 5.95 -1.62
C LEU A 201 10.95 4.42 -1.65
N THR A 202 9.96 3.77 -1.04
CA THR A 202 9.92 2.31 -0.88
C THR A 202 9.16 1.60 -2.02
N ASP A 203 8.38 2.36 -2.79
CA ASP A 203 7.48 1.82 -3.81
C ASP A 203 8.04 1.84 -5.24
N VAL A 204 9.29 2.27 -5.43
CA VAL A 204 9.90 2.40 -6.76
C VAL A 204 9.78 1.10 -7.58
N PRO A 205 10.05 -0.11 -7.03
CA PRO A 205 9.86 -1.36 -7.77
C PRO A 205 8.41 -1.62 -8.17
N SER A 206 7.45 -1.36 -7.27
CA SER A 206 6.01 -1.54 -7.52
C SER A 206 5.51 -0.59 -8.62
N MET A 207 5.90 0.68 -8.55
CA MET A 207 5.55 1.68 -9.55
C MET A 207 6.15 1.33 -10.92
N ALA A 208 7.42 0.94 -10.95
CA ALA A 208 8.09 0.54 -12.19
C ALA A 208 7.43 -0.70 -12.83
N LEU A 209 7.06 -1.70 -12.02
CA LEU A 209 6.35 -2.88 -12.51
C LEU A 209 4.99 -2.50 -13.10
N ILE A 210 4.19 -1.70 -12.40
CA ILE A 210 2.87 -1.29 -12.88
C ILE A 210 2.97 -0.53 -14.20
N LYS A 211 3.92 0.42 -14.30
CA LYS A 211 4.17 1.13 -15.56
C LYS A 211 4.56 0.20 -16.70
N LYS A 212 5.44 -0.78 -16.42
CA LYS A 212 5.88 -1.76 -17.41
C LYS A 212 4.73 -2.63 -17.93
N GLU A 213 3.80 -2.99 -17.05
CA GLU A 213 2.63 -3.81 -17.38
C GLU A 213 1.42 -2.98 -17.88
N GLY A 214 1.63 -1.71 -18.20
CA GLY A 214 0.61 -0.83 -18.81
C GLY A 214 -0.34 -0.15 -17.82
N GLY A 215 -0.18 -0.39 -16.52
CA GLY A 215 -0.92 0.33 -15.48
C GLY A 215 -0.37 1.72 -15.18
N HIS A 216 -0.96 2.37 -14.19
CA HIS A 216 -0.66 3.76 -13.86
C HIS A 216 -0.17 3.95 -12.43
N SER A 217 0.68 4.94 -12.22
CA SER A 217 1.17 5.28 -10.89
C SER A 217 1.28 6.79 -10.64
N ILE A 218 1.03 7.18 -9.40
CA ILE A 218 1.22 8.53 -8.89
C ILE A 218 2.17 8.46 -7.69
N ALA A 219 3.30 9.17 -7.74
CA ALA A 219 4.12 9.37 -6.55
C ALA A 219 3.61 10.58 -5.75
N VAL A 220 3.42 10.40 -4.45
CA VAL A 220 2.99 11.47 -3.53
C VAL A 220 4.14 11.91 -2.64
N TYR A 221 4.19 13.20 -2.31
CA TYR A 221 5.22 13.75 -1.44
C TYR A 221 4.68 14.73 -0.40
N GLN A 222 5.45 14.88 0.67
CA GLN A 222 5.29 15.96 1.64
C GLN A 222 6.03 17.19 1.19
N LYS A 223 5.31 18.30 1.02
CA LYS A 223 5.90 19.58 0.56
C LYS A 223 7.07 20.06 1.42
N LYS A 224 7.08 19.71 2.71
CA LYS A 224 8.13 20.09 3.66
C LYS A 224 9.39 19.22 3.56
N LEU A 225 9.30 18.02 2.97
CA LEU A 225 10.41 17.08 2.86
C LEU A 225 11.08 17.21 1.47
N LYS A 226 12.14 18.02 1.40
CA LYS A 226 12.83 18.32 0.13
C LYS A 226 13.38 17.08 -0.57
N GLU A 227 13.86 16.10 0.20
CA GLU A 227 14.39 14.83 -0.32
C GLU A 227 13.30 14.03 -1.06
N GLN A 228 12.12 13.86 -0.44
CA GLN A 228 10.99 13.16 -1.06
C GLN A 228 10.52 13.87 -2.34
N VAL A 229 10.53 15.20 -2.35
CA VAL A 229 10.23 16.01 -3.56
C VAL A 229 11.24 15.73 -4.67
N SER A 230 12.55 15.66 -4.35
CA SER A 230 13.60 15.34 -5.33
C SER A 230 13.38 13.97 -5.95
N ILE A 231 13.16 12.96 -5.11
CA ILE A 231 12.99 11.58 -5.55
C ILE A 231 11.74 11.45 -6.44
N CYS A 232 10.63 12.09 -6.08
CA CYS A 232 9.44 12.14 -6.94
C CYS A 232 9.74 12.76 -8.32
N LYS A 233 10.52 13.86 -8.36
CA LYS A 233 10.92 14.48 -9.63
C LYS A 233 11.80 13.55 -10.46
N GLU A 234 12.75 12.87 -9.86
CA GLU A 234 13.61 11.89 -10.53
C GLU A 234 12.79 10.73 -11.12
N LEU A 235 11.82 10.20 -10.35
CA LEU A 235 10.91 9.16 -10.85
C LEU A 235 10.09 9.63 -12.05
N SER A 236 9.61 10.87 -12.02
CA SER A 236 8.87 11.47 -13.13
C SER A 236 9.76 11.64 -14.37
N GLN A 237 10.97 12.17 -14.22
CA GLN A 237 11.94 12.35 -15.30
C GLN A 237 12.34 11.01 -15.93
N ALA A 238 12.50 9.98 -15.11
CA ALA A 238 12.80 8.61 -15.54
C ALA A 238 11.57 7.87 -16.11
N LYS A 239 10.40 8.53 -16.24
CA LYS A 239 9.13 7.95 -16.70
C LYS A 239 8.69 6.72 -15.89
N ARG A 240 9.06 6.65 -14.61
CA ARG A 240 8.69 5.58 -13.68
C ARG A 240 7.34 5.80 -13.01
N VAL A 241 6.77 7.00 -13.16
CA VAL A 241 5.41 7.35 -12.71
C VAL A 241 4.70 8.20 -13.76
N ASP A 242 3.37 8.14 -13.80
CA ASP A 242 2.55 9.02 -14.65
C ASP A 242 2.55 10.44 -14.10
N PHE A 243 2.34 10.56 -12.79
CA PHE A 243 2.22 11.84 -12.13
C PHE A 243 2.95 11.88 -10.79
N ILE A 244 3.26 13.10 -10.36
CA ILE A 244 3.64 13.39 -8.97
C ILE A 244 2.67 14.42 -8.40
N ALA A 245 2.36 14.34 -7.11
CA ALA A 245 1.49 15.32 -6.45
C ALA A 245 1.84 15.45 -4.96
N GLU A 246 1.48 16.60 -4.37
CA GLU A 246 1.49 16.70 -2.90
C GLU A 246 0.48 15.71 -2.31
N ALA A 247 0.82 15.13 -1.15
CA ALA A 247 -0.05 14.22 -0.38
C ALA A 247 -1.23 14.97 0.27
N ASP A 248 -2.10 15.55 -0.57
CA ASP A 248 -3.33 16.23 -0.22
C ASP A 248 -4.50 15.52 -0.90
N TYR A 249 -5.28 14.77 -0.11
CA TYR A 249 -6.35 13.91 -0.58
C TYR A 249 -7.72 14.61 -0.59
N ARG A 250 -7.76 15.93 -0.33
CA ARG A 250 -9.00 16.70 -0.40
C ARG A 250 -9.56 16.71 -1.82
N LYS A 251 -10.88 16.76 -1.94
CA LYS A 251 -11.55 16.90 -3.24
C LYS A 251 -11.01 18.16 -3.95
N ASN A 252 -10.79 18.06 -5.26
CA ASN A 252 -10.24 19.12 -6.12
C ASN A 252 -8.76 19.49 -5.88
N SER A 253 -8.05 18.79 -5.00
CA SER A 253 -6.58 18.90 -4.93
C SER A 253 -5.93 18.45 -6.24
N ASP A 254 -4.64 18.74 -6.41
CA ASP A 254 -3.87 18.29 -7.56
C ASP A 254 -3.84 16.75 -7.66
N LEU A 255 -3.62 16.06 -6.54
CA LEU A 255 -3.68 14.58 -6.45
C LEU A 255 -5.05 14.04 -6.86
N TYR A 256 -6.13 14.66 -6.38
CA TYR A 256 -7.50 14.26 -6.75
C TYR A 256 -7.75 14.40 -8.25
N LYS A 257 -7.37 15.54 -8.84
CA LYS A 257 -7.55 15.82 -10.28
C LYS A 257 -6.76 14.83 -11.15
N LYS A 258 -5.49 14.59 -10.81
CA LYS A 258 -4.63 13.61 -11.50
C LYS A 258 -5.17 12.19 -11.40
N THR A 259 -5.65 11.80 -10.22
CA THR A 259 -6.29 10.50 -10.03
C THR A 259 -7.55 10.38 -10.89
N CYS A 260 -8.42 11.40 -10.90
CA CYS A 260 -9.61 11.42 -11.74
C CYS A 260 -9.27 11.31 -13.24
N LEU A 261 -8.21 11.99 -13.69
CA LEU A 261 -7.74 11.92 -15.07
C LEU A 261 -7.33 10.49 -15.46
N LEU A 262 -6.54 9.80 -14.62
CA LEU A 262 -6.18 8.40 -14.86
C LEU A 262 -7.40 7.49 -14.85
N LEU A 263 -8.33 7.70 -13.90
CA LEU A 263 -9.55 6.91 -13.82
C LEU A 263 -10.44 7.09 -15.06
N ASN A 264 -10.53 8.29 -15.63
CA ASN A 264 -11.22 8.49 -16.91
C ASN A 264 -10.60 7.64 -18.03
N TYR A 265 -9.27 7.66 -18.13
CA TYR A 265 -8.54 6.87 -19.12
C TYR A 265 -8.83 5.36 -18.95
N VAL A 266 -8.70 4.85 -17.73
CA VAL A 266 -8.95 3.43 -17.42
C VAL A 266 -10.40 3.04 -17.69
N VAL A 267 -11.37 3.87 -17.30
CA VAL A 267 -12.80 3.64 -17.56
C VAL A 267 -13.08 3.56 -19.07
N SER A 268 -12.60 4.53 -19.85
CA SER A 268 -12.79 4.54 -21.30
C SER A 268 -12.16 3.33 -21.97
N LYS A 269 -10.96 2.93 -21.53
CA LYS A 269 -10.29 1.72 -22.00
C LYS A 269 -11.09 0.46 -21.71
N ILE A 270 -11.60 0.30 -20.48
CA ILE A 270 -12.44 -0.85 -20.11
C ILE A 270 -13.71 -0.88 -20.98
N GLN A 271 -14.37 0.26 -21.18
CA GLN A 271 -15.58 0.34 -22.02
C GLN A 271 -15.27 -0.07 -23.47
N TYR A 272 -14.19 0.46 -24.04
CA TYR A 272 -13.72 0.11 -25.39
C TYR A 272 -13.46 -1.40 -25.53
N ASP A 273 -12.72 -1.99 -24.60
CA ASP A 273 -12.41 -3.43 -24.60
C ASP A 273 -13.68 -4.30 -24.49
N LEU A 274 -14.67 -3.84 -23.73
CA LEU A 274 -15.95 -4.53 -23.59
C LEU A 274 -16.77 -4.45 -24.89
N GLU A 275 -16.79 -3.31 -25.58
CA GLU A 275 -17.46 -3.17 -26.88
C GLU A 275 -16.78 -4.04 -27.95
N LEU A 276 -15.44 -4.04 -28.02
CA LEU A 276 -14.70 -4.91 -28.95
C LEU A 276 -15.02 -6.40 -28.75
N LYS A 277 -15.26 -6.84 -27.50
CA LYS A 277 -15.63 -8.22 -27.19
C LYS A 277 -17.07 -8.56 -27.53
N LYS A 278 -17.98 -7.58 -27.62
CA LYS A 278 -19.37 -7.79 -28.09
C LYS A 278 -19.44 -7.94 -29.61
N SER A 279 -18.51 -7.32 -30.33
CA SER A 279 -18.45 -7.36 -31.80
C SER A 279 -17.77 -8.62 -32.36
N LYS A 280 -17.35 -9.56 -31.52
CA LYS A 280 -16.75 -10.85 -31.89
C LYS A 280 -17.69 -11.98 -31.48
#